data_AF-A0AAD7AVE4-F1
#
_entry.id   AF-A0AAD7AVE4-F1
#
_cell.length_a   1.000
_cell.length_b   1.000
_cell.length_c   1.000
_cell.angle_alpha   90.00
_cell.angle_beta   90.00
_cell.angle_gamma   90.00
#
_symmetry.space_group_name_H-M   'P 1'
#
loop_
_entity.id
_entity.type
_entity.pdbx_description
1 polymer ?
#
loop_
_entity_poly.entity_id
_entity_poly.type
_entity_poly.pdbx_seq_one_letter_code
_entity_poly.pdbx_strand_id
1 'polypeptide(L)'
;MIKKVISSQLPTADLLHSCKLLPDTCCQMGCDAIEDAHHIFVHCRQYDEWRASAALLFTDKCSLWPLHYSAYYLGHIPNFNHLLPTCANLSKLAFTCLVYHFSADWHTTSIRLAGQIWGNWQKETAVTLDVRGRRR
;
A
#
# COMPACT_ATOMS: atom_id res chain seq x y z
N MET A 1 1.42 -26.43 11.92
CA MET A 1 2.72 -26.16 11.28
C MET A 1 2.51 -25.00 10.30
N ILE A 2 2.71 -23.76 10.73
CA ILE A 2 2.48 -22.57 9.91
C ILE A 2 3.72 -22.37 9.04
N LYS A 3 3.57 -22.56 7.72
CA LYS A 3 4.63 -22.28 6.76
C LYS A 3 4.97 -20.79 6.85
N LYS A 4 6.23 -20.52 7.18
CA LYS A 4 6.84 -19.20 7.23
C LYS A 4 6.64 -18.53 5.86
N VAL A 5 5.70 -17.60 5.77
CA VAL A 5 5.57 -16.75 4.60
C VAL A 5 6.82 -15.88 4.55
N ILE A 6 7.46 -15.87 3.39
CA ILE A 6 8.73 -15.18 3.16
C ILE A 6 8.50 -13.70 3.46
N SER A 7 9.35 -13.13 4.31
CA SER A 7 9.21 -11.81 4.96
C SER A 7 9.00 -10.60 4.02
N SER A 8 9.03 -10.82 2.70
CA SER A 8 8.93 -9.82 1.64
C SER A 8 7.66 -9.94 0.77
N GLN A 9 6.82 -10.95 0.98
CA GLN A 9 5.56 -11.12 0.24
C GLN A 9 4.38 -11.06 1.21
N LEU A 10 3.36 -10.29 0.84
CA LEU A 10 2.14 -10.09 1.61
C LEU A 10 1.46 -11.45 1.81
N PRO A 11 1.29 -11.99 3.03
CA PRO A 11 0.42 -13.13 3.28
C PRO A 11 -1.03 -12.65 3.28
N THR A 12 -1.45 -12.06 2.17
CA THR A 12 -2.83 -11.64 1.96
C THR A 12 -3.71 -12.88 1.87
N ALA A 13 -4.97 -12.76 2.31
CA ALA A 13 -5.95 -13.84 2.21
C ALA A 13 -6.01 -14.42 0.78
N ASP A 14 -5.78 -13.63 -0.25
CA ASP A 14 -5.71 -14.09 -1.65
C ASP A 14 -4.56 -15.10 -1.90
N LEU A 15 -3.37 -14.83 -1.34
CA LEU A 15 -2.22 -15.75 -1.37
C LEU A 15 -2.43 -16.98 -0.48
N LEU A 16 -3.18 -16.85 0.61
CA LEU A 16 -3.51 -17.95 1.52
C LEU A 16 -4.65 -18.83 0.98
N HIS A 17 -5.60 -18.25 0.25
CA HIS A 17 -6.74 -18.92 -0.39
C HIS A 17 -6.28 -19.69 -1.63
N SER A 18 -5.39 -19.12 -2.45
CA SER A 18 -4.71 -19.84 -3.54
C SER A 18 -3.86 -21.02 -3.02
N CYS A 19 -3.33 -20.92 -1.80
CA CYS A 19 -2.66 -22.03 -1.11
C CYS A 19 -3.61 -22.99 -0.37
N LYS A 20 -4.94 -22.81 -0.44
CA LYS A 20 -5.98 -23.60 0.25
C LYS A 20 -5.86 -23.63 1.79
N LEU A 21 -5.31 -22.58 2.39
CA LEU A 21 -5.05 -22.49 3.82
C LEU A 21 -6.13 -21.74 4.61
N LEU A 22 -7.05 -21.03 3.94
CA LEU A 22 -8.16 -20.32 4.57
C LEU A 22 -9.50 -20.60 3.84
N PRO A 23 -10.62 -20.74 4.57
CA PRO A 23 -11.94 -21.04 4.00
C PRO A 23 -12.78 -19.80 3.64
N ASP A 24 -12.45 -18.62 4.17
CA ASP A 24 -13.23 -17.39 4.00
C ASP A 24 -12.53 -16.37 3.08
N THR A 25 -13.33 -15.71 2.24
CA THR A 25 -12.91 -14.62 1.34
C THR A 25 -12.97 -13.24 2.00
N CYS A 26 -13.23 -13.18 3.31
CA CYS A 26 -13.34 -11.92 4.06
C CYS A 26 -11.99 -11.52 4.65
N CYS A 27 -11.80 -10.21 4.79
CA CYS A 27 -10.65 -9.65 5.47
C CYS A 27 -10.66 -10.00 6.95
N GLN A 28 -9.48 -10.29 7.52
CA GLN A 28 -9.31 -10.66 8.92
C GLN A 28 -9.72 -9.55 9.90
N MET A 29 -9.84 -8.32 9.39
CA MET A 29 -10.31 -7.14 10.11
C MET A 29 -11.84 -6.93 10.01
N GLY A 30 -12.59 -7.86 9.42
CA GLY A 30 -14.05 -7.80 9.33
C GLY A 30 -14.59 -7.00 8.13
N CYS A 31 -13.81 -6.84 7.06
CA CYS A 31 -14.32 -6.30 5.79
C CYS A 31 -14.85 -7.43 4.89
N ASP A 32 -15.93 -7.15 4.15
CA ASP A 32 -16.57 -8.09 3.20
C ASP A 32 -15.78 -8.28 1.88
N ALA A 33 -14.59 -7.68 1.76
CA ALA A 33 -13.73 -7.79 0.58
C ALA A 33 -12.59 -8.78 0.80
N ILE A 34 -12.09 -9.35 -0.29
CA ILE A 34 -10.89 -10.20 -0.29
C ILE A 34 -9.73 -9.37 0.23
N GLU A 35 -9.08 -9.88 1.28
CA GLU A 35 -7.86 -9.28 1.80
C GLU A 35 -6.72 -9.58 0.82
N ASP A 36 -6.48 -8.60 -0.05
CA ASP A 36 -5.32 -8.49 -0.93
C ASP A 36 -4.48 -7.25 -0.55
N ALA A 37 -3.37 -7.06 -1.26
CA ALA A 37 -2.48 -5.93 -1.04
C ALA A 37 -3.23 -4.60 -1.19
N HIS A 38 -3.99 -4.50 -2.28
CA HIS A 38 -4.71 -3.31 -2.65
C HIS A 38 -5.81 -3.01 -1.63
N HIS A 39 -6.53 -4.02 -1.16
CA HIS A 39 -7.51 -3.91 -0.10
C HIS A 39 -6.87 -3.34 1.16
N ILE A 40 -5.78 -3.93 1.68
CA ILE A 40 -5.15 -3.45 2.92
C ILE A 40 -4.71 -1.98 2.78
N PHE A 41 -4.01 -1.65 1.69
CA PHE A 41 -3.39 -0.34 1.53
C PHE A 41 -4.32 0.74 0.99
N VAL A 42 -5.39 0.40 0.27
CA VAL A 42 -6.26 1.35 -0.45
C VAL A 42 -7.70 1.34 0.03
N HIS A 43 -8.28 0.20 0.39
CA HIS A 43 -9.73 0.09 0.64
C HIS A 43 -10.16 -0.31 2.05
N CYS A 44 -9.25 -0.86 2.86
CA CYS A 44 -9.59 -1.43 4.16
C CYS A 44 -9.92 -0.32 5.16
N ARG A 45 -11.19 -0.24 5.61
CA ARG A 45 -11.71 0.85 6.44
C ARG A 45 -10.89 1.11 7.72
N GLN A 46 -10.27 0.07 8.28
CA GLN A 46 -9.39 0.18 9.45
C GLN A 46 -8.26 1.20 9.27
N TYR A 47 -7.82 1.41 8.02
CA TYR A 47 -6.70 2.29 7.68
C TYR A 47 -7.14 3.59 6.99
N ASP A 48 -8.43 3.94 7.04
CA ASP A 48 -8.95 5.17 6.42
C ASP A 48 -8.29 6.43 6.99
N GLU A 49 -8.10 6.52 8.30
CA GLU A 49 -7.47 7.69 8.94
C GLU A 49 -6.02 7.87 8.50
N TRP A 50 -5.30 6.76 8.31
CA TRP A 50 -3.91 6.75 7.89
C TRP A 50 -3.79 7.21 6.44
N ARG A 51 -4.77 6.87 5.61
CA ARG A 51 -4.89 7.37 4.25
C ARG A 51 -5.43 8.79 4.18
N ALA A 52 -6.29 9.25 5.07
CA ALA A 52 -6.91 10.58 4.96
C ALA A 52 -5.87 11.69 4.85
N SER A 53 -4.78 11.56 5.60
CA SER A 53 -3.62 12.47 5.55
C SER A 53 -2.84 12.43 4.24
N ALA A 54 -3.02 11.37 3.45
CA ALA A 54 -2.29 11.11 2.22
C ALA A 54 -3.20 10.88 0.99
N ALA A 55 -4.53 11.03 1.14
CA ALA A 55 -5.52 10.63 0.15
C ALA A 55 -5.40 11.45 -1.13
N LEU A 56 -5.05 12.73 -1.00
CA LEU A 56 -4.79 13.61 -2.15
C LEU A 56 -3.57 13.16 -2.97
N LEU A 57 -2.60 12.49 -2.34
CA LEU A 57 -1.38 12.01 -2.97
C LEU A 57 -1.63 10.63 -3.62
N PHE A 58 -2.36 9.76 -2.95
CA PHE A 58 -2.54 8.36 -3.36
C PHE A 58 -3.91 8.04 -3.96
N THR A 59 -4.60 9.04 -4.54
CA THR A 59 -5.86 8.78 -5.25
C THR A 59 -5.61 7.96 -6.51
N ASP A 60 -6.46 6.97 -6.78
CA ASP A 60 -6.53 6.24 -8.06
C ASP A 60 -7.04 7.17 -9.17
N LYS A 61 -6.15 8.02 -9.67
CA LYS A 61 -6.39 8.88 -10.83
C LYS A 61 -5.65 8.31 -12.03
N CYS A 62 -6.42 7.96 -13.05
CA CYS A 62 -5.96 7.38 -14.31
C CYS A 62 -4.84 8.18 -14.99
N SER A 63 -4.78 9.50 -14.78
CA SER A 63 -3.77 10.41 -15.33
C SER A 63 -2.52 10.61 -14.48
N LEU A 64 -2.55 10.27 -13.18
CA LEU A 64 -1.38 10.39 -12.29
C LEU A 64 -0.48 9.17 -12.38
N TRP A 65 -1.09 7.98 -12.38
CA TRP A 65 -0.38 6.73 -12.22
C TRP A 65 -0.09 6.05 -13.57
N PRO A 66 1.12 5.52 -13.79
CA PRO A 66 1.45 4.79 -15.02
C PRO A 66 0.54 3.61 -15.32
N LEU A 67 0.00 2.97 -14.28
CA LEU A 67 -0.90 1.81 -14.38
C LEU A 67 -2.37 2.18 -14.13
N HIS A 68 -2.70 3.48 -14.11
CA HIS A 68 -4.04 4.02 -13.86
C HIS A 68 -4.61 3.82 -12.44
N TYR A 69 -3.92 3.11 -11.56
CA TYR A 69 -4.22 2.98 -10.13
C TYR A 69 -2.98 3.25 -9.27
N SER A 70 -3.21 3.64 -8.02
CA SER A 70 -2.16 3.86 -7.04
C SER A 70 -1.59 2.54 -6.56
N ALA A 71 -0.28 2.40 -6.73
CA ALA A 71 0.50 1.24 -6.29
C ALA A 71 1.67 1.68 -5.40
N TYR A 72 1.44 2.71 -4.59
CA TYR A 72 2.47 3.33 -3.74
C TYR A 72 3.10 2.33 -2.76
N TYR A 73 2.32 1.35 -2.32
CA TYR A 73 2.76 0.25 -1.45
C TYR A 73 3.70 -0.76 -2.12
N LEU A 74 3.82 -0.70 -3.46
CA LEU A 74 4.81 -1.42 -4.25
C LEU A 74 6.01 -0.52 -4.63
N GLY A 75 6.07 0.70 -4.10
CA GLY A 75 7.13 1.68 -4.41
C GLY A 75 6.95 2.38 -5.76
N HIS A 76 5.83 2.17 -6.46
CA HIS A 76 5.53 2.93 -7.66
C HIS A 76 5.27 4.39 -7.31
N ILE A 77 5.66 5.29 -8.22
CA ILE A 77 5.43 6.73 -8.13
C ILE A 77 4.78 7.23 -9.42
N PRO A 78 4.03 8.33 -9.36
CA PRO A 78 3.48 8.95 -10.56
C PRO A 78 4.59 9.57 -11.43
N ASN A 79 4.33 9.72 -12.73
CA ASN A 79 5.29 10.36 -13.64
C ASN A 79 5.23 11.88 -13.51
N PHE A 80 6.11 12.44 -12.67
CA PHE A 80 6.13 13.87 -12.36
C PHE A 80 6.51 14.77 -13.54
N ASN A 81 7.11 14.24 -14.61
CA ASN A 81 7.42 15.05 -15.80
C ASN A 81 6.17 15.69 -16.41
N HIS A 82 5.01 15.05 -16.26
CA HIS A 82 3.72 15.55 -16.77
C HIS A 82 2.90 16.29 -15.71
N LEU A 83 3.24 16.14 -14.43
CA LEU A 83 2.50 16.74 -13.32
C LEU A 83 3.09 18.07 -12.87
N LEU A 84 4.41 18.25 -13.02
CA LEU A 84 5.07 19.50 -12.69
C LEU A 84 4.97 20.47 -13.88
N PRO A 85 4.45 21.69 -13.67
CA PRO A 85 4.40 22.68 -14.73
C PRO A 85 5.83 22.99 -15.20
N THR A 86 6.01 23.08 -16.52
CA THR A 86 7.29 23.51 -17.07
C THR A 86 7.53 24.97 -16.69
N CYS A 87 8.44 25.20 -15.76
CA CYS A 87 8.77 26.54 -15.29
C CYS A 87 9.72 27.22 -16.28
N ALA A 88 9.29 28.31 -16.92
CA ALA A 88 10.06 29.04 -17.93
C ALA A 88 11.43 29.54 -17.46
N ASN A 89 11.63 29.70 -16.13
CA ASN A 89 12.86 30.21 -15.54
C ASN A 89 13.84 29.12 -15.07
N LEU A 90 13.48 27.84 -15.19
CA LEU A 90 14.33 26.73 -14.76
C LEU A 90 15.12 26.19 -15.95
N SER A 91 16.42 26.01 -15.75
CA SER A 91 17.24 25.26 -16.72
C SER A 91 16.76 23.80 -16.79
N LYS A 92 17.01 23.13 -17.91
CA LYS A 92 16.68 21.70 -18.07
C LYS A 92 17.26 20.84 -16.94
N LEU A 93 18.51 21.10 -16.56
CA LEU A 93 19.18 20.38 -15.47
C LEU A 93 18.47 20.62 -14.13
N ALA A 94 18.14 21.87 -13.82
CA ALA A 94 17.47 22.20 -12.57
C ALA A 94 16.06 21.60 -12.50
N PHE A 95 15.32 21.57 -13.61
CA PHE A 95 14.04 20.88 -13.69
C PHE A 95 14.17 19.37 -13.47
N THR A 96 15.16 18.71 -14.08
CA THR A 96 15.44 17.28 -13.86
C THR A 96 15.77 16.99 -12.40
N CYS A 97 16.62 17.81 -11.76
CA CYS A 97 16.93 17.66 -10.33
C CYS A 97 15.67 17.82 -9.47
N LEU A 98 14.82 18.80 -9.79
CA LEU A 98 13.55 19.01 -9.08
C LEU A 98 12.64 17.78 -9.17
N VAL A 99 12.41 17.27 -10.38
CA VAL A 99 11.64 16.05 -10.63
C VAL A 99 12.20 14.87 -9.83
N TYR A 100 13.53 14.71 -9.84
CA TYR A 100 14.20 13.64 -9.10
C TYR A 100 13.99 13.77 -7.59
N HIS A 101 14.16 14.95 -7.01
CA HIS A 101 13.94 15.17 -5.58
C HIS A 101 12.50 14.88 -5.16
N PHE A 102 11.51 15.40 -5.91
CA PHE A 102 10.11 15.06 -5.68
C PHE A 102 9.84 13.56 -5.78
N SER A 103 10.42 12.90 -6.78
CA SER A 103 10.28 11.45 -6.98
C SER A 103 10.84 10.66 -5.79
N ALA A 104 12.03 11.04 -5.31
CA ALA A 104 12.70 10.39 -4.20
C ALA A 104 11.95 10.59 -2.87
N ASP A 105 11.52 11.83 -2.60
CA ASP A 105 10.75 12.16 -1.40
C ASP A 105 9.42 11.42 -1.40
N TRP A 106 8.70 11.44 -2.52
CA TRP A 106 7.43 10.73 -2.67
C TRP A 106 7.57 9.23 -2.51
N HIS A 107 8.59 8.62 -3.13
CA HIS A 107 8.88 7.20 -2.96
C HIS A 107 9.14 6.87 -1.48
N THR A 108 9.97 7.67 -0.81
CA THR A 108 10.32 7.47 0.60
C THR A 108 9.10 7.59 1.52
N THR A 109 8.25 8.60 1.32
CA THR A 109 7.03 8.75 2.13
C THR A 109 6.03 7.63 1.86
N SER A 110 5.91 7.18 0.61
CA SER A 110 5.07 6.03 0.22
C SER A 110 5.49 4.74 0.93
N ILE A 111 6.80 4.43 0.92
CA ILE A 111 7.35 3.26 1.59
C ILE A 111 7.16 3.35 3.11
N ARG A 112 7.34 4.53 3.70
CA ARG A 112 7.10 4.73 5.14
C ARG A 112 5.63 4.49 5.50
N LEU A 113 4.68 5.08 4.77
CA LEU A 113 3.25 4.88 5.02
C LEU A 113 2.87 3.41 4.90
N ALA A 114 3.28 2.76 3.81
CA ALA A 114 3.02 1.33 3.60
C ALA A 114 3.62 0.48 4.72
N GLY A 115 4.86 0.77 5.14
CA GLY A 115 5.51 0.08 6.26
C GLY A 115 4.78 0.28 7.59
N GLN A 116 4.26 1.46 7.87
CA GLN A 116 3.51 1.71 9.10
C GLN A 116 2.16 0.97 9.08
N ILE A 117 1.38 1.06 7.98
CA ILE A 117 0.10 0.33 7.82
C ILE A 117 0.35 -1.17 8.00
N TRP A 118 1.38 -1.68 7.34
CA TRP A 118 1.75 -3.09 7.39
C TRP A 118 2.15 -3.54 8.79
N GLY A 119 3.01 -2.77 9.46
CA GLY A 119 3.45 -3.08 10.81
C GLY A 119 2.30 -3.05 11.83
N ASN A 120 1.28 -2.21 11.62
CA ASN A 120 0.05 -2.25 12.42
C ASN A 120 -0.79 -3.49 12.08
N TRP A 121 -1.05 -3.75 10.80
CA TRP A 121 -1.80 -4.93 10.35
C TRP A 121 -1.24 -6.23 10.93
N GLN A 122 0.08 -6.43 10.86
CA GLN A 122 0.73 -7.61 11.41
C GLN A 122 0.48 -7.79 12.92
N LYS A 123 0.45 -6.69 13.70
CA LYS A 123 0.20 -6.74 15.14
C LYS A 123 -1.24 -7.16 15.44
N GLU A 124 -2.20 -6.53 14.77
CA GLU A 124 -3.64 -6.80 14.95
C GLU A 124 -4.00 -8.22 14.51
N THR A 125 -3.45 -8.67 13.38
CA THR A 125 -3.61 -10.05 12.91
C THR A 125 -3.03 -11.06 13.89
N ALA A 126 -1.84 -10.80 14.46
CA ALA A 126 -1.24 -11.69 15.45
C ALA A 126 -2.11 -11.82 16.72
N VAL A 127 -2.67 -10.73 17.22
CA VAL A 127 -3.61 -10.73 18.36
C VAL A 127 -4.87 -11.54 18.03
N THR A 128 -5.44 -11.32 16.84
CA THR A 128 -6.64 -12.02 16.39
C THR A 128 -6.41 -13.53 16.30
N LEU A 129 -5.24 -13.94 15.81
CA LEU A 129 -4.85 -15.36 15.72
C LEU A 129 -4.61 -15.99 17.10
N ASP A 130 -3.98 -15.28 18.04
CA ASP A 130 -3.80 -15.76 19.42
C ASP A 130 -5.15 -15.98 20.14
N VAL A 131 -6.07 -15.01 20.01
CA VAL A 131 -7.43 -15.13 20.59
C VAL A 131 -8.20 -16.32 20.00
N ARG A 132 -8.11 -16.53 18.69
CA ARG A 132 -8.74 -17.69 18.02
C ARG A 132 -8.09 -19.02 18.43
N GLY A 133 -6.78 -19.02 18.67
CA GLY A 133 -6.03 -20.18 19.15
C GLY A 133 -6.39 -20.59 20.58
N ARG A 134 -6.64 -19.64 21.47
CA ARG A 134 -7.05 -19.91 22.86
C ARG A 134 -8.49 -20.39 23.02
N ARG A 135 -9.36 -20.18 22.01
CA ARG A 135 -10.76 -20.64 22.01
C ARG A 135 -10.95 -22.05 21.42
N ARG A 136 -9.88 -22.71 20.97
CA ARG A 136 -9.92 -24.09 20.46
C ARG A 136 -9.42 -25.08 21.48
#